data_AF-A0A2I2G0T0-F1
#
_entry.id   AF-A0A2I2G0T0-F1
#
_cell.length_a   1.000
_cell.length_b   1.000
_cell.length_c   1.000
_cell.angle_alpha   90.00
_cell.angle_beta   90.00
_cell.angle_gamma   90.00
#
_symmetry.space_group_name_H-M   'P 1'
#
loop_
_entity.id
_entity.type
_entity.pdbx_description
1 polymer ?
#
loop_
_entity_poly.entity_id
_entity_poly.type
_entity_poly.pdbx_seq_one_letter_code
_entity_poly.pdbx_strand_id
1 'polypeptide(L)'
;MLEFARGTRAIQQNKWPRGGLRAPATSSGTPSPYGDDWDMLWLGFCGIDSREGERRFYIIPDDPTVPPVPRREDFKHPLLADNSQMQQARIVFDAVGGVCTSGFAVTCDAARKILAQLSMSPLNEPVDVAYGAMCDYKGPEDNFCCLAPYPPLISSWRQTGSSERDSDIYYTGDEWHEAYSEGIVYSTMLNAQRLANGERTFLAQWEEAEPLEIDPSDFVSPRGFLYEREIPDSRPTISNSVIPVDSTVTLGYTDSSVVSAAPSPTSIRHRSLNEDYL
;
A
#
# COMPACT_ATOMS: atom_id res chain seq x y z
N MET A 1 -13.21 -11.38 1.27
CA MET A 1 -13.75 -10.05 1.69
C MET A 1 -14.19 -9.95 3.15
N LEU A 2 -14.66 -11.03 3.81
CA LEU A 2 -15.14 -10.95 5.20
C LEU A 2 -14.10 -10.40 6.19
N GLU A 3 -12.87 -10.89 6.14
CA GLU A 3 -11.81 -10.44 7.05
C GLU A 3 -11.34 -9.01 6.77
N PHE A 4 -11.34 -8.60 5.50
CA PHE A 4 -11.11 -7.20 5.16
C PHE A 4 -12.17 -6.29 5.82
N ALA A 5 -13.46 -6.66 5.76
CA ALA A 5 -14.54 -5.93 6.41
C ALA A 5 -14.41 -5.88 7.95
N ARG A 6 -13.94 -6.97 8.57
CA ARG A 6 -13.61 -6.99 10.00
C ARG A 6 -12.45 -6.05 10.32
N GLY A 7 -11.40 -6.07 9.50
CA GLY A 7 -10.22 -5.24 9.65
C GLY A 7 -10.51 -3.75 9.50
N THR A 8 -11.27 -3.35 8.48
CA THR A 8 -11.65 -1.94 8.30
C THR A 8 -12.41 -1.41 9.50
N ARG A 9 -13.37 -2.19 10.03
CA ARG A 9 -14.10 -1.83 11.26
C ARG A 9 -13.19 -1.74 12.48
N ALA A 10 -12.29 -2.71 12.65
CA ALA A 10 -11.39 -2.76 13.80
C ALA A 10 -10.45 -1.53 13.84
N ILE A 11 -9.96 -1.08 12.68
CA ILE A 11 -9.12 0.12 12.56
C ILE A 11 -9.91 1.39 12.93
N GLN A 12 -11.18 1.49 12.54
CA GLN A 12 -12.02 2.66 12.80
C GLN A 12 -12.36 2.83 14.29
N GLN A 13 -12.56 1.75 15.04
CA GLN A 13 -13.16 1.76 16.39
C GLN A 13 -12.49 2.66 17.43
N ASN A 14 -11.21 3.01 17.28
CA ASN A 14 -10.47 3.83 18.25
C ASN A 14 -9.50 4.84 17.61
N LYS A 15 -9.54 5.00 16.28
CA LYS A 15 -8.59 5.86 15.56
C LYS A 15 -9.17 7.25 15.27
N TRP A 16 -10.49 7.32 15.10
CA TRP A 16 -11.18 8.54 14.71
C TRP A 16 -12.24 8.90 15.76
N PRO A 17 -11.95 9.83 16.71
CA PRO A 17 -13.00 10.39 17.56
C PRO A 17 -14.09 10.95 16.65
N ARG A 18 -15.37 10.72 16.98
CA ARG A 18 -16.55 11.30 16.31
C ARG A 18 -16.63 12.83 16.53
N GLY A 19 -15.55 13.55 16.21
CA GLY A 19 -15.24 14.89 16.71
C GLY A 19 -15.24 15.99 15.66
N GLY A 20 -15.79 15.75 14.48
CA GLY A 20 -16.01 16.79 13.48
C GLY A 20 -17.21 16.42 12.63
N LEU A 21 -18.36 17.08 12.87
CA LEU A 21 -19.56 17.26 12.02
C LEU A 21 -20.07 16.12 11.11
N ARG A 22 -19.55 14.88 11.18
CA ARG A 22 -20.19 13.71 10.58
C ARG A 22 -21.44 13.47 11.42
N ALA A 23 -22.59 13.82 10.83
CA ALA A 23 -23.88 13.48 11.39
C ALA A 23 -23.85 12.00 11.80
N PRO A 24 -24.40 11.63 12.97
CA PRO A 24 -24.53 10.23 13.32
C PRO A 24 -25.20 9.53 12.13
N ALA A 25 -24.61 8.42 11.69
CA ALA A 25 -25.15 7.58 10.63
C ALA A 25 -26.67 7.55 10.80
N THR A 26 -27.40 8.03 9.79
CA THR A 26 -28.85 8.06 9.83
C THR A 26 -29.31 6.65 10.22
N SER A 27 -30.00 6.58 11.36
CA SER A 27 -30.38 5.37 12.09
C SER A 27 -31.40 4.48 11.36
N SER A 28 -31.39 4.48 10.03
CA SER A 28 -32.33 3.75 9.17
C SER A 28 -31.65 2.84 8.15
N GLY A 29 -30.32 2.78 8.09
CA GLY A 29 -29.57 1.90 7.20
C GLY A 29 -28.85 0.79 7.95
N THR A 30 -28.80 -0.41 7.38
CA THR A 30 -27.87 -1.45 7.81
C THR A 30 -26.44 -0.90 7.70
N PRO A 31 -25.66 -0.81 8.79
CA PRO A 31 -24.31 -0.25 8.75
C PRO A 31 -23.46 -0.95 7.69
N SER A 32 -22.68 -0.21 6.91
CA SER A 32 -21.81 -0.80 5.87
C SER A 32 -20.96 -1.92 6.48
N PRO A 33 -20.81 -3.09 5.83
CA PRO A 33 -20.00 -4.17 6.41
C PRO A 33 -18.56 -3.72 6.70
N TYR A 34 -18.08 -2.70 6.02
CA TYR A 34 -16.74 -2.12 6.18
C TYR A 34 -16.63 -1.04 7.26
N GLY A 35 -17.71 -0.72 7.98
CA GLY A 35 -17.81 0.47 8.83
C GLY A 35 -18.24 1.71 8.05
N ASP A 36 -18.45 2.83 8.73
CA ASP A 36 -18.98 4.07 8.12
C ASP A 36 -18.00 5.26 8.26
N ASP A 37 -16.87 5.06 8.97
CA ASP A 37 -15.86 6.07 9.30
C ASP A 37 -14.65 6.06 8.34
N TRP A 38 -14.89 5.73 7.07
CA TRP A 38 -13.92 5.83 5.97
C TRP A 38 -14.48 6.73 4.86
N ASP A 39 -13.59 7.20 3.98
CA ASP A 39 -13.94 7.94 2.77
C ASP A 39 -13.62 7.12 1.51
N MET A 40 -12.47 6.44 1.48
CA MET A 40 -12.07 5.54 0.39
C MET A 40 -11.61 4.17 0.90
N LEU A 41 -12.05 3.10 0.23
CA LEU A 41 -11.44 1.77 0.31
C LEU A 41 -10.60 1.58 -0.95
N TRP A 42 -9.29 1.46 -0.81
CA TRP A 42 -8.37 1.27 -1.92
C TRP A 42 -8.06 -0.23 -2.05
N LEU A 43 -8.78 -0.93 -2.92
CA LEU A 43 -8.78 -2.39 -3.00
C LEU A 43 -7.79 -2.94 -4.03
N GLY A 44 -7.42 -2.12 -5.01
CA GLY A 44 -6.49 -2.43 -6.07
C GLY A 44 -5.64 -1.21 -6.43
N PHE A 45 -4.34 -1.41 -6.34
CA PHE A 45 -3.28 -0.41 -6.47
C PHE A 45 -2.01 -1.13 -6.94
N CYS A 46 -1.08 -0.37 -7.52
CA CYS A 46 0.25 -0.86 -7.90
C CYS A 46 1.33 -0.41 -6.91
N GLY A 47 0.99 0.48 -5.98
CA GLY A 47 1.82 0.88 -4.86
C GLY A 47 0.97 1.60 -3.82
N ILE A 48 1.23 1.33 -2.54
CA ILE A 48 0.51 1.94 -1.41
C ILE A 48 1.37 1.87 -0.14
N ASP A 49 1.12 2.74 0.83
CA ASP A 49 1.87 2.72 2.08
C ASP A 49 0.97 3.00 3.28
N SER A 50 1.46 2.64 4.46
CA SER A 50 0.91 3.07 5.73
C SER A 50 1.49 4.42 6.12
N ARG A 51 0.72 5.20 6.89
CA ARG A 51 1.20 6.48 7.40
C ARG A 51 2.49 6.32 8.22
N GLU A 52 3.40 7.29 8.12
CA GLU A 52 4.54 7.34 9.02
C GLU A 52 4.08 7.36 10.49
N GLY A 53 4.71 6.52 11.31
CA GLY A 53 4.31 6.36 12.70
C GLY A 53 3.00 5.58 12.90
N GLU A 54 2.41 4.97 11.86
CA GLU A 54 1.27 4.08 12.01
C GLU A 54 1.60 2.97 13.00
N ARG A 55 0.68 2.73 13.93
CA ARG A 55 0.84 1.71 14.96
C ARG A 55 -0.20 0.62 14.80
N ARG A 56 -1.38 0.90 14.28
CA ARG A 56 -2.50 -0.04 14.28
C ARG A 56 -2.74 -0.62 12.92
N PHE A 57 -2.68 -1.95 12.88
CA PHE A 57 -2.92 -2.75 11.70
C PHE A 57 -3.91 -3.85 12.07
N TYR A 58 -4.66 -4.35 11.09
CA TYR A 58 -5.39 -5.61 11.24
C TYR A 58 -4.71 -6.67 10.38
N ILE A 59 -4.26 -7.74 11.01
CA ILE A 59 -3.45 -8.79 10.38
C ILE A 59 -4.33 -10.02 10.17
N ILE A 60 -4.37 -10.50 8.94
CA ILE A 60 -4.99 -11.76 8.55
C ILE A 60 -3.82 -12.73 8.27
N PRO A 61 -3.48 -13.62 9.22
CA PRO A 61 -2.34 -14.51 9.06
C PRO A 61 -2.65 -15.62 8.05
N ASP A 62 -1.62 -16.22 7.46
CA ASP A 62 -1.70 -17.44 6.65
C ASP A 62 -2.78 -17.40 5.54
N ASP A 63 -2.97 -16.25 4.91
CA ASP A 63 -3.96 -16.07 3.84
C ASP A 63 -3.39 -16.67 2.53
N PRO A 64 -3.93 -17.78 1.99
CA PRO A 64 -3.39 -18.41 0.79
C PRO A 64 -3.61 -17.59 -0.48
N THR A 65 -4.44 -16.53 -0.41
CA THR A 65 -4.65 -15.61 -1.53
C THR A 65 -3.60 -14.50 -1.58
N VAL A 66 -2.66 -14.46 -0.63
CA VAL A 66 -1.52 -13.52 -0.61
C VAL A 66 -0.43 -14.03 -1.56
N PRO A 67 0.02 -13.21 -2.54
CA PRO A 67 1.09 -13.61 -3.43
C PRO A 67 2.39 -13.90 -2.66
N PRO A 68 3.12 -14.97 -3.03
CA PRO A 68 4.47 -15.22 -2.55
C PRO A 68 5.36 -13.99 -2.78
N VAL A 69 6.32 -13.74 -1.88
CA VAL A 69 7.18 -12.54 -1.93
C VAL A 69 7.83 -12.31 -3.30
N PRO A 70 8.37 -13.32 -4.02
CA PRO A 70 8.98 -13.11 -5.34
C PRO A 70 7.99 -12.71 -6.45
N ARG A 71 6.68 -12.81 -6.19
CA ARG A 71 5.59 -12.51 -7.13
C ARG A 71 4.89 -11.18 -6.82
N ARG A 72 5.47 -10.39 -5.91
CA ARG A 72 5.02 -9.04 -5.58
C ARG A 72 5.72 -8.04 -6.48
N GLU A 73 4.93 -7.32 -7.25
CA GLU A 73 5.41 -6.36 -8.25
C GLU A 73 5.10 -4.92 -7.85
N ASP A 74 4.54 -4.73 -6.65
CA ASP A 74 4.29 -3.40 -6.12
C ASP A 74 5.59 -2.64 -5.90
N PHE A 75 5.64 -1.41 -6.39
CA PHE A 75 6.82 -0.55 -6.24
C PHE A 75 6.87 0.15 -4.87
N LYS A 76 5.79 0.03 -4.09
CA LYS A 76 5.63 0.65 -2.78
C LYS A 76 4.69 -0.17 -1.91
N HIS A 77 5.11 -0.42 -0.66
CA HIS A 77 4.38 -1.19 0.34
C HIS A 77 4.62 -0.68 1.77
N PRO A 78 3.73 -1.00 2.73
CA PRO A 78 3.95 -0.64 4.13
C PRO A 78 5.15 -1.36 4.72
N LEU A 79 5.98 -0.65 5.50
CA LEU A 79 7.16 -1.21 6.19
C LEU A 79 6.89 -2.47 7.02
N LEU A 80 5.65 -2.64 7.51
CA LEU A 80 5.28 -3.85 8.26
C LEU A 80 5.36 -5.12 7.39
N ALA A 81 5.16 -5.00 6.07
CA ALA A 81 5.22 -6.11 5.13
C ALA A 81 6.64 -6.66 4.92
N ASP A 82 7.69 -5.90 5.26
CA ASP A 82 9.08 -6.37 5.21
C ASP A 82 9.42 -7.35 6.35
N ASN A 83 8.57 -7.45 7.38
CA ASN A 83 8.75 -8.42 8.45
C ASN A 83 8.53 -9.83 7.89
N SER A 84 9.49 -10.73 8.10
CA SER A 84 9.41 -12.13 7.68
C SER A 84 8.16 -12.85 8.21
N GLN A 85 7.66 -12.45 9.39
CA GLN A 85 6.43 -12.99 9.98
C GLN A 85 5.15 -12.54 9.25
N MET A 86 5.24 -11.55 8.36
CA MET A 86 4.11 -10.99 7.61
C MET A 86 4.09 -11.45 6.15
N GLN A 87 5.00 -12.35 5.75
CA GLN A 87 5.12 -12.78 4.35
C GLN A 87 3.89 -13.52 3.83
N GLN A 88 3.15 -14.26 4.64
CA GLN A 88 1.88 -14.90 4.21
C GLN A 88 0.66 -14.21 4.83
N ALA A 89 0.81 -12.97 5.31
CA ALA A 89 -0.26 -12.24 5.95
C ALA A 89 -0.84 -11.17 5.02
N ARG A 90 -2.15 -10.93 5.15
CA ARG A 90 -2.80 -9.74 4.58
C ARG A 90 -3.01 -8.71 5.66
N ILE A 91 -2.54 -7.49 5.41
CA ILE A 91 -2.52 -6.38 6.37
C ILE A 91 -3.59 -5.39 5.96
N VAL A 92 -4.43 -4.93 6.88
CA VAL A 92 -5.34 -3.79 6.66
C VAL A 92 -4.86 -2.61 7.49
N PHE A 93 -4.85 -1.41 6.91
CA PHE A 93 -4.29 -0.20 7.52
C PHE A 93 -4.92 1.09 6.96
N ASP A 94 -4.59 2.22 7.59
CA ASP A 94 -4.87 3.57 7.07
C ASP A 94 -3.84 3.95 6.02
N ALA A 95 -4.33 4.04 4.79
CA ALA A 95 -3.52 4.09 3.60
C ALA A 95 -3.15 5.53 3.22
N VAL A 96 -1.93 5.66 2.70
CA VAL A 96 -1.34 6.90 2.18
C VAL A 96 -0.53 6.59 0.92
N GLY A 97 -0.34 7.61 0.08
CA GLY A 97 0.50 7.57 -1.12
C GLY A 97 0.19 6.39 -2.03
N GLY A 98 -1.09 6.04 -2.17
CA GLY A 98 -1.58 5.04 -3.11
C GLY A 98 -1.51 5.53 -4.55
N VAL A 99 -1.26 4.61 -5.48
CA VAL A 99 -1.21 4.84 -6.94
C VAL A 99 -1.86 3.66 -7.66
N CYS A 100 -2.38 3.90 -8.87
CA CYS A 100 -3.32 3.03 -9.59
C CYS A 100 -4.67 2.89 -8.89
N THR A 101 -5.73 2.69 -9.67
CA THR A 101 -7.11 2.58 -9.16
C THR A 101 -7.83 1.36 -9.73
N SER A 102 -7.11 0.24 -9.88
CA SER A 102 -7.64 -1.02 -10.41
C SER A 102 -8.87 -1.53 -9.63
N GLY A 103 -9.01 -1.14 -8.36
CA GLY A 103 -10.24 -1.33 -7.61
C GLY A 103 -10.33 -0.37 -6.42
N PHE A 104 -11.47 0.31 -6.28
CA PHE A 104 -11.72 1.17 -5.12
C PHE A 104 -13.21 1.33 -4.86
N ALA A 105 -13.56 1.81 -3.66
CA ALA A 105 -14.90 2.23 -3.31
C ALA A 105 -14.84 3.56 -2.54
N VAL A 106 -15.85 4.40 -2.70
CA VAL A 106 -15.98 5.67 -2.00
C VAL A 106 -17.36 5.80 -1.38
N THR A 107 -17.46 6.47 -0.23
CA THR A 107 -18.77 6.86 0.32
C THR A 107 -19.36 8.02 -0.51
N CYS A 108 -20.67 8.25 -0.39
CA CYS A 108 -21.30 9.39 -1.07
C CYS A 108 -20.70 10.74 -0.63
N ASP A 109 -20.32 10.87 0.65
CA ASP A 109 -19.70 12.08 1.16
C ASP A 109 -18.27 12.23 0.65
N ALA A 110 -17.51 11.14 0.61
CA ALA A 110 -16.18 11.13 0.00
C ALA A 110 -16.22 11.50 -1.49
N ALA A 111 -17.22 11.02 -2.24
CA ALA A 111 -17.38 11.39 -3.64
C ALA A 111 -17.59 12.91 -3.82
N ARG A 112 -18.34 13.56 -2.92
CA ARG A 112 -18.49 15.02 -2.92
C ARG A 112 -17.16 15.73 -2.60
N LYS A 113 -16.40 15.23 -1.63
CA LYS A 113 -15.06 15.75 -1.29
C LYS A 113 -14.11 15.61 -2.48
N ILE A 114 -14.11 14.46 -3.16
CA ILE A 114 -13.32 14.21 -4.37
C ILE A 114 -13.69 15.21 -5.46
N LEU A 115 -14.98 15.36 -5.77
CA LEU A 115 -15.42 16.30 -6.80
C LEU A 115 -15.04 17.74 -6.47
N ALA A 116 -15.19 18.15 -5.21
CA ALA A 116 -14.79 19.47 -4.74
C ALA A 116 -13.28 19.69 -4.88
N GLN A 117 -12.48 18.72 -4.44
CA GLN A 117 -11.02 18.80 -4.50
C GLN A 117 -10.52 18.81 -5.94
N LEU A 118 -10.98 17.88 -6.79
CA LEU A 118 -10.53 17.80 -8.18
C LEU A 118 -11.01 18.96 -9.05
N SER A 119 -12.14 19.60 -8.71
CA SER A 119 -12.68 20.71 -9.51
C SER A 119 -12.22 22.09 -9.05
N MET A 120 -11.88 22.25 -7.78
CA MET A 120 -11.60 23.57 -7.18
C MET A 120 -10.18 23.71 -6.63
N SER A 121 -9.44 22.63 -6.42
CA SER A 121 -8.02 22.67 -6.04
C SER A 121 -7.14 22.66 -7.29
N PRO A 122 -6.00 23.38 -7.32
CA PRO A 122 -5.06 23.36 -8.45
C PRO A 122 -4.26 22.05 -8.57
N LEU A 123 -4.84 20.91 -8.19
CA LEU A 123 -4.19 19.60 -8.24
C LEU A 123 -4.23 19.06 -9.67
N ASN A 124 -3.24 19.44 -10.49
CA ASN A 124 -3.13 19.04 -11.89
C ASN A 124 -2.32 17.74 -12.05
N GLU A 125 -2.76 16.69 -11.36
CA GLU A 125 -2.14 15.36 -11.37
C GLU A 125 -3.11 14.32 -11.94
N PRO A 126 -2.62 13.16 -12.39
CA PRO A 126 -3.46 12.00 -12.67
C PRO A 126 -4.39 11.67 -11.50
N VAL A 127 -5.58 11.16 -11.80
CA VAL A 127 -6.66 11.01 -10.81
C VAL A 127 -6.29 10.12 -9.61
N ASP A 128 -5.48 9.09 -9.84
CA ASP A 128 -5.00 8.18 -8.80
C ASP A 128 -3.97 8.84 -7.88
N VAL A 129 -3.02 9.60 -8.45
CA VAL A 129 -2.08 10.44 -7.68
C VAL A 129 -2.84 11.48 -6.86
N ALA A 130 -3.91 12.05 -7.44
CA ALA A 130 -4.76 12.99 -6.74
C ALA A 130 -5.49 12.34 -5.55
N TYR A 131 -6.00 11.12 -5.69
CA TYR A 131 -6.56 10.36 -4.57
C TYR A 131 -5.51 10.07 -3.50
N GLY A 132 -4.27 9.73 -3.89
CA GLY A 132 -3.15 9.56 -2.99
C GLY A 132 -2.91 10.80 -2.14
N ALA A 133 -2.83 11.98 -2.78
CA ALA A 133 -2.66 13.26 -2.09
C ALA A 133 -3.82 13.57 -1.12
N MET A 134 -5.05 13.19 -1.47
CA MET A 134 -6.20 13.33 -0.58
C MET A 134 -6.07 12.44 0.66
N CYS A 135 -5.67 11.17 0.49
CA CYS A 135 -5.43 10.23 1.60
C CYS A 135 -4.28 10.67 2.53
N ASP A 136 -3.30 11.40 1.99
CA ASP A 136 -2.16 11.90 2.75
C ASP A 136 -2.54 13.04 3.69
N TYR A 137 -3.50 13.87 3.25
CA TYR A 137 -3.88 15.11 3.92
C TYR A 137 -4.67 14.88 5.22
N LYS A 138 -4.18 15.45 6.32
CA LYS A 138 -4.84 15.48 7.64
C LYS A 138 -5.00 16.92 8.12
N GLY A 139 -5.70 17.74 7.34
CA GLY A 139 -6.05 19.10 7.76
C GLY A 139 -7.02 19.13 8.94
N PRO A 140 -7.11 20.26 9.66
CA PRO A 140 -7.96 20.40 10.84
C PRO A 140 -9.47 20.30 10.56
N GLU A 141 -9.91 20.52 9.31
CA GLU A 141 -11.34 20.61 8.97
C GLU A 141 -11.90 19.45 8.15
N ASP A 142 -11.05 18.66 7.47
CA ASP A 142 -11.52 17.49 6.73
C ASP A 142 -10.38 16.50 6.50
N ASN A 143 -10.43 15.40 7.24
CA ASN A 143 -9.52 14.28 7.09
C ASN A 143 -10.16 13.27 6.14
N PHE A 144 -9.59 13.09 4.95
CA PHE A 144 -10.05 12.09 3.98
C PHE A 144 -9.44 10.73 4.37
N CYS A 145 -10.26 9.86 4.96
CA CYS A 145 -9.80 8.60 5.53
C CYS A 145 -9.77 7.47 4.48
N CYS A 146 -8.59 6.92 4.24
CA CYS A 146 -8.39 5.86 3.27
C CYS A 146 -8.00 4.56 3.98
N LEU A 147 -8.63 3.45 3.63
CA LEU A 147 -8.28 2.12 4.14
C LEU A 147 -7.90 1.22 2.99
N ALA A 148 -6.83 0.45 3.16
CA ALA A 148 -6.39 -0.50 2.16
C ALA A 148 -5.98 -1.83 2.79
N PRO A 149 -6.16 -2.96 2.08
CA PRO A 149 -5.40 -4.16 2.34
C PRO A 149 -4.00 -4.05 1.71
N TYR A 150 -3.04 -4.85 2.17
CA TYR A 150 -1.81 -5.16 1.45
C TYR A 150 -1.48 -6.65 1.65
N PRO A 151 -1.15 -7.41 0.59
CA PRO A 151 -1.20 -7.04 -0.84
C PRO A 151 -2.64 -6.70 -1.35
N PRO A 152 -2.83 -6.23 -2.59
CA PRO A 152 -4.15 -5.83 -3.09
C PRO A 152 -5.10 -7.03 -3.25
N LEU A 153 -6.40 -6.73 -3.34
CA LEU A 153 -7.47 -7.71 -3.57
C LEU A 153 -7.94 -7.73 -5.03
N ILE A 154 -7.70 -6.65 -5.76
CA ILE A 154 -8.04 -6.46 -7.17
C ILE A 154 -6.78 -5.93 -7.86
N SER A 155 -6.48 -6.42 -9.06
CA SER A 155 -5.33 -5.96 -9.82
C SER A 155 -5.60 -5.98 -11.32
N SER A 156 -4.62 -5.54 -12.09
CA SER A 156 -4.65 -5.57 -13.54
C SER A 156 -4.44 -7.00 -14.08
N TRP A 157 -4.91 -7.25 -15.30
CA TRP A 157 -4.70 -8.49 -16.02
C TRP A 157 -4.06 -8.18 -17.37
N ARG A 158 -3.08 -8.99 -17.75
CA ARG A 158 -2.37 -8.90 -19.03
C ARG A 158 -2.70 -10.10 -19.90
N GLN A 159 -2.95 -9.85 -21.17
CA GLN A 159 -3.21 -10.90 -22.16
C GLN A 159 -1.87 -11.51 -22.63
N THR A 160 -1.86 -12.77 -23.06
CA THR A 160 -0.73 -13.32 -23.81
C THR A 160 -0.40 -12.43 -25.01
N GLY A 161 0.85 -12.00 -25.13
CA GLY A 161 1.26 -11.07 -26.18
C GLY A 161 2.60 -10.40 -25.91
N SER A 162 2.89 -9.39 -26.74
CA SER A 162 4.01 -8.47 -26.53
C SER A 162 3.66 -7.51 -25.38
N SER A 163 4.63 -7.28 -24.49
CA SER A 163 4.52 -6.35 -23.36
C SER A 163 4.25 -4.91 -23.79
N GLU A 164 4.49 -4.53 -25.04
CA GLU A 164 4.10 -3.21 -25.60
C GLU A 164 2.60 -2.93 -25.47
N ARG A 165 1.77 -3.98 -25.33
CA ARG A 165 0.31 -3.85 -25.21
C ARG A 165 -0.16 -3.66 -23.77
N ASP A 166 0.74 -3.80 -22.79
CA ASP A 166 0.37 -3.76 -21.38
C ASP A 166 0.16 -2.32 -20.88
N SER A 167 0.80 -1.33 -21.50
CA SER A 167 0.72 0.06 -21.07
C SER A 167 0.92 1.03 -22.23
N ASP A 168 0.08 2.07 -22.30
CA ASP A 168 0.21 3.17 -23.26
C ASP A 168 0.92 4.41 -22.68
N ILE A 169 1.22 4.40 -21.38
CA ILE A 169 1.88 5.51 -20.68
C ILE A 169 3.40 5.31 -20.49
N TYR A 170 3.90 4.08 -20.62
CA TYR A 170 5.33 3.76 -20.53
C TYR A 170 5.71 2.65 -21.50
N TYR A 171 6.90 2.75 -22.10
CA TYR A 171 7.45 1.68 -22.93
C TYR A 171 7.99 0.55 -22.05
N THR A 172 7.35 -0.61 -22.13
CA THR A 172 7.61 -1.83 -21.33
C THR A 172 8.45 -2.86 -22.08
N GLY A 173 9.07 -2.48 -23.20
CA GLY A 173 9.76 -3.41 -24.10
C GLY A 173 8.79 -4.15 -25.03
N ASP A 174 9.31 -5.12 -25.77
CA ASP A 174 8.58 -5.97 -26.73
C ASP A 174 8.65 -7.46 -26.35
N GLU A 175 8.93 -7.76 -25.08
CA GLU A 175 9.03 -9.12 -24.59
C GLU A 175 7.69 -9.83 -24.68
N TRP A 176 7.72 -11.07 -25.17
CA TRP A 176 6.53 -11.90 -25.22
C TRP A 176 6.31 -12.59 -23.88
N HIS A 177 5.08 -12.53 -23.37
CA HIS A 177 4.68 -13.18 -22.13
C HIS A 177 3.33 -13.90 -22.27
N GLU A 178 3.09 -14.86 -21.38
CA GLU A 178 1.77 -15.48 -21.21
C GLU A 178 0.80 -14.56 -20.47
N ALA A 179 -0.49 -14.90 -20.47
CA ALA A 179 -1.48 -14.15 -19.70
C ALA A 179 -1.23 -14.29 -18.19
N TYR A 180 -1.31 -13.18 -17.45
CA TYR A 180 -1.14 -13.17 -16.00
C TYR A 180 -1.95 -12.05 -15.34
N SER A 181 -2.09 -12.11 -14.01
CA SER A 181 -2.60 -11.01 -13.20
C SER A 181 -1.57 -10.56 -12.19
N GLU A 182 -1.25 -9.27 -12.14
CA GLU A 182 -0.24 -8.72 -11.23
C GLU A 182 -0.67 -8.93 -9.77
N GLY A 183 0.13 -9.61 -8.95
CA GLY A 183 -0.13 -9.74 -7.51
C GLY A 183 -1.39 -10.52 -7.08
N ILE A 184 -2.04 -11.28 -7.98
CA ILE A 184 -3.26 -12.06 -7.67
C ILE A 184 -3.02 -13.56 -7.85
N VAL A 185 -3.03 -14.34 -6.76
CA VAL A 185 -2.76 -15.80 -6.81
C VAL A 185 -3.80 -16.54 -7.67
N TYR A 186 -5.09 -16.36 -7.37
CA TYR A 186 -6.20 -17.04 -8.05
C TYR A 186 -6.97 -16.04 -8.92
N SER A 187 -6.46 -15.78 -10.12
CA SER A 187 -7.06 -14.79 -11.02
C SER A 187 -8.40 -15.25 -11.58
N THR A 188 -9.42 -14.38 -11.49
CA THR A 188 -10.71 -14.63 -12.15
C THR A 188 -10.58 -14.69 -13.67
N MET A 189 -9.70 -13.86 -14.26
CA MET A 189 -9.49 -13.82 -15.70
C MET A 189 -8.80 -15.08 -16.23
N LEU A 190 -7.78 -15.59 -15.53
CA LEU A 190 -7.13 -16.84 -15.90
C LEU A 190 -8.04 -18.06 -15.72
N ASN A 191 -8.97 -17.99 -14.76
CA ASN A 191 -9.97 -19.03 -14.53
C ASN A 191 -11.29 -18.80 -15.30
N ALA A 192 -11.37 -17.80 -16.20
CA ALA A 192 -12.63 -17.43 -16.84
C ALA A 192 -13.26 -18.56 -17.68
N GLN A 193 -12.44 -19.37 -18.36
CA GLN A 193 -12.94 -20.54 -19.11
C GLN A 193 -13.48 -21.63 -18.18
N ARG A 194 -12.79 -21.91 -17.07
CA ARG A 194 -13.25 -22.86 -16.04
C ARG A 194 -14.61 -22.44 -15.49
N LEU A 195 -14.75 -21.15 -15.16
CA LEU A 195 -16.01 -20.56 -14.72
C LEU A 195 -17.12 -20.67 -15.77
N ALA A 196 -16.81 -20.39 -17.04
CA ALA A 196 -17.77 -20.54 -18.14
C ALA A 196 -18.23 -22.00 -18.34
N ASN A 197 -17.35 -22.96 -18.04
CA ASN A 197 -17.65 -24.40 -18.08
C ASN A 197 -18.39 -24.91 -16.83
N GLY A 198 -18.67 -24.03 -15.85
CA GLY A 198 -19.35 -24.39 -14.61
C GLY A 198 -18.45 -25.09 -13.58
N GLU A 199 -17.14 -25.07 -13.79
CA GLU A 199 -16.18 -25.48 -12.76
C GLU A 199 -16.27 -24.50 -11.57
N ARG A 200 -16.13 -25.05 -10.36
CA ARG A 200 -16.26 -24.28 -9.12
C ARG A 200 -14.92 -23.88 -8.54
N THR A 201 -13.85 -24.54 -8.96
CA THR A 201 -12.51 -24.37 -8.43
C THR A 201 -11.68 -23.40 -9.27
N PHE A 202 -10.73 -22.76 -8.60
CA PHE A 202 -9.80 -21.81 -9.18
C PHE A 202 -8.38 -22.35 -9.04
N LEU A 203 -7.65 -22.39 -10.16
CA LEU A 203 -6.23 -22.67 -10.17
C LEU A 203 -5.43 -21.41 -9.85
N ALA A 204 -4.37 -21.59 -9.07
CA ALA A 204 -3.34 -20.58 -8.89
C ALA A 204 -2.57 -20.38 -10.20
N GLN A 205 -2.10 -19.17 -10.45
CA GLN A 205 -1.28 -18.88 -11.63
C GLN A 205 0.22 -19.22 -11.44
N TRP A 206 0.63 -19.56 -10.22
CA TRP A 206 2.03 -19.84 -9.87
C TRP A 206 2.13 -21.18 -9.15
N GLU A 207 3.19 -21.94 -9.44
CA GLU A 207 3.44 -23.27 -8.86
C GLU A 207 3.84 -23.20 -7.39
N GLU A 208 4.33 -22.04 -6.93
CA GLU A 208 4.72 -21.79 -5.55
C GLU A 208 3.52 -21.45 -4.64
N ALA A 209 2.32 -21.32 -5.20
CA ALA A 209 1.11 -21.02 -4.43
C ALA A 209 0.59 -22.27 -3.72
N GLU A 210 0.25 -22.12 -2.44
CA GLU A 210 -0.30 -23.20 -1.63
C GLU A 210 -1.64 -22.78 -1.02
N PRO A 211 -2.75 -23.47 -1.35
CA PRO A 211 -2.85 -24.62 -2.27
C PRO A 211 -2.85 -24.18 -3.76
N LEU A 212 -2.51 -25.09 -4.68
CA LEU A 212 -2.57 -24.82 -6.13
C LEU A 212 -3.99 -24.66 -6.69
N GLU A 213 -4.98 -25.19 -5.99
CA GLU A 213 -6.39 -25.12 -6.39
C GLU A 213 -7.26 -24.84 -5.16
N ILE A 214 -8.22 -23.93 -5.29
CA ILE A 214 -9.18 -23.60 -4.23
C ILE A 214 -10.62 -23.76 -4.72
N ASP A 215 -11.50 -24.21 -3.83
CA ASP A 215 -12.95 -24.04 -3.98
C ASP A 215 -13.42 -22.90 -3.08
N PRO A 216 -13.93 -21.77 -3.63
CA PRO A 216 -14.46 -20.68 -2.84
C PRO A 216 -15.62 -21.06 -1.91
N SER A 217 -16.34 -22.16 -2.15
CA SER A 217 -17.41 -22.62 -1.24
C SER A 217 -16.87 -23.15 0.08
N ASP A 218 -15.67 -23.73 0.05
CA ASP A 218 -15.03 -24.39 1.18
C ASP A 218 -13.91 -23.52 1.77
N PHE A 219 -13.52 -22.46 1.04
CA PHE A 219 -12.52 -21.51 1.47
C PHE A 219 -12.96 -20.71 2.70
N VAL A 220 -12.26 -20.94 3.81
CA VAL A 220 -12.41 -20.15 5.05
C VAL A 220 -11.19 -19.25 5.20
N SER A 221 -11.40 -17.95 5.04
CA SER A 221 -10.36 -16.95 5.30
C SER A 221 -9.92 -17.02 6.77
N PRO A 222 -8.61 -17.08 7.07
CA PRO A 222 -8.10 -17.12 8.44
C PRO A 222 -8.59 -15.94 9.27
N ARG A 223 -8.86 -16.15 10.55
CA ARG A 223 -9.36 -15.06 11.41
C ARG A 223 -8.23 -14.06 11.69
N GLY A 224 -8.46 -12.79 11.35
CA GLY A 224 -7.53 -11.73 11.66
C GLY A 224 -7.66 -11.16 13.08
N PHE A 225 -6.67 -10.35 13.45
CA PHE A 225 -6.55 -9.70 14.75
C PHE A 225 -5.95 -8.29 14.64
N LEU A 226 -6.24 -7.44 15.62
CA LEU A 226 -5.59 -6.12 15.74
C LEU A 226 -4.15 -6.29 16.22
N TYR A 227 -3.22 -5.69 15.50
CA TYR A 227 -1.81 -5.63 15.81
C TYR A 227 -1.41 -4.18 16.08
N GLU A 228 -0.70 -3.96 17.18
CA GLU A 228 -0.15 -2.65 17.54
C GLU A 228 1.38 -2.71 17.50
N ARG A 229 1.99 -1.96 16.57
CA ARG A 229 3.43 -1.89 16.39
C ARG A 229 4.06 -1.05 17.49
N GLU A 230 5.02 -1.63 18.19
CA GLU A 230 5.91 -0.88 19.08
C GLU A 230 6.86 -0.01 18.26
N ILE A 231 6.87 1.29 18.52
CA ILE A 231 7.84 2.22 17.94
C ILE A 231 8.80 2.60 19.09
N PRO A 232 10.11 2.28 18.98
CA PRO A 232 11.08 2.66 20.00
C PRO A 232 11.05 4.17 20.26
N ASP A 233 10.95 4.59 21.53
CA ASP A 233 10.94 6.01 21.92
C ASP A 233 12.31 6.59 21.57
N SER A 234 12.39 7.42 20.53
CA SER A 234 13.63 8.05 20.07
C SER A 234 14.05 9.24 20.93
N ARG A 235 13.58 9.33 22.19
CA ARG A 235 14.09 10.31 23.13
C ARG A 235 15.56 10.01 23.42
N PRO A 236 16.50 10.93 23.11
CA PRO A 236 17.87 10.75 23.55
C PRO A 236 17.86 10.73 25.07
N THR A 237 18.29 9.61 25.65
CA THR A 237 18.60 9.53 27.07
C THR A 237 19.74 10.51 27.33
N ILE A 238 19.43 11.69 27.85
CA ILE A 238 20.45 12.60 28.36
C ILE A 238 21.06 11.91 29.57
N SER A 239 22.14 11.17 29.34
CA SER A 239 23.00 10.68 30.41
C SER A 239 23.70 11.89 31.01
N ASN A 240 23.18 12.40 32.12
CA ASN A 240 23.91 13.35 32.95
C ASN A 240 25.06 12.59 33.65
N SER A 241 26.10 12.23 32.90
CA SER A 241 27.38 11.89 33.50
C SER A 241 27.99 13.18 34.03
N VAL A 242 27.96 13.35 35.36
CA VAL A 242 28.74 14.36 36.06
C VAL A 242 30.21 14.07 35.78
N ILE A 243 30.83 14.89 34.92
CA ILE A 243 32.28 14.85 34.70
C ILE A 243 32.91 15.55 35.92
N PRO A 244 33.79 14.88 36.70
CA PRO A 244 34.57 15.56 37.72
C PRO A 244 35.53 16.51 37.02
N VAL A 245 35.47 17.79 37.37
CA VAL A 245 36.48 18.77 36.95
C VAL A 245 37.75 18.44 37.72
N ASP A 246 38.72 17.81 37.06
CA ASP A 246 40.10 17.83 37.51
C ASP A 246 41.02 18.39 36.41
N SER A 247 42.02 19.05 36.94
CA SER A 247 42.88 20.12 36.50
C SER A 247 43.65 19.96 35.17
N THR A 248 43.77 21.11 34.50
CA THR A 248 44.87 21.60 33.63
C THR A 248 45.18 20.84 32.34
N VAL A 249 44.67 21.38 31.21
CA VAL A 249 45.43 21.39 29.95
C VAL A 249 45.32 22.77 29.30
N THR A 250 46.50 23.26 28.93
CA THR A 250 46.88 24.59 28.45
C THR A 250 46.15 25.00 27.16
N LEU A 251 45.73 26.27 27.10
CA LEU A 251 45.20 26.93 25.90
C LEU A 251 46.25 26.94 24.77
N GLY A 252 46.06 26.08 23.77
CA GLY A 252 46.70 26.17 22.47
C GLY A 252 45.72 26.79 21.47
N TYR A 253 45.89 28.06 21.16
CA TYR A 253 45.13 28.79 20.16
C TYR A 253 45.71 28.48 18.77
N THR A 254 44.98 27.77 17.92
CA THR A 254 45.19 27.82 16.46
C THR A 254 43.86 27.81 15.73
N ASP A 255 43.58 28.98 15.14
CA ASP A 255 42.51 29.32 14.23
C ASP A 255 42.76 28.71 12.85
N SER A 256 41.81 27.96 12.28
CA SER A 256 41.56 27.96 10.83
C SER A 256 40.23 27.31 10.47
N SER A 257 39.38 28.13 9.85
CA SER A 257 38.20 27.79 9.07
C SER A 257 38.51 26.88 7.87
N VAL A 258 37.82 25.74 7.75
CA VAL A 258 37.53 25.11 6.44
C VAL A 258 36.17 24.41 6.51
N VAL A 259 35.20 24.97 5.77
CA VAL A 259 33.95 24.32 5.38
C VAL A 259 34.27 23.28 4.30
N SER A 260 33.93 22.01 4.51
CA SER A 260 33.98 20.99 3.47
C SER A 260 32.58 20.42 3.23
N ALA A 261 32.05 20.74 2.05
CA ALA A 261 30.82 20.19 1.52
C ALA A 261 31.05 18.75 1.03
N ALA A 262 30.14 17.84 1.39
CA ALA A 262 30.11 16.49 0.86
C ALA A 262 29.54 16.48 -0.58
N PRO A 263 30.04 15.61 -1.48
CA PRO A 263 29.73 15.66 -2.91
C PRO A 263 28.45 14.89 -3.30
N SER A 264 27.78 15.40 -4.33
CA SER A 264 26.64 14.81 -5.03
C SER A 264 26.98 13.49 -5.74
N PRO A 265 26.03 12.53 -5.85
CA PRO A 265 26.25 11.29 -6.58
C PRO A 265 26.16 11.47 -8.11
N THR A 266 27.16 10.92 -8.78
CA THR A 266 27.43 10.99 -10.22
C THR A 266 26.46 10.14 -11.05
N SER A 267 25.92 10.74 -12.11
CA SER A 267 25.17 10.07 -13.18
C SER A 267 26.07 9.13 -13.99
N ILE A 268 25.69 7.87 -14.15
CA ILE A 268 26.34 6.93 -15.07
C ILE A 268 25.72 7.13 -16.47
N ARG A 269 26.53 7.65 -17.40
CA ARG A 269 26.21 7.66 -18.84
C ARG A 269 26.62 6.32 -19.45
N HIS A 270 25.67 5.58 -20.02
CA HIS A 270 25.98 4.51 -20.97
C HIS A 270 26.43 5.12 -22.30
N ARG A 271 27.57 4.62 -22.80
CA ARG A 271 28.21 5.00 -24.05
C ARG A 271 27.65 4.10 -25.16
N SER A 272 27.15 4.70 -26.24
CA SER A 272 26.81 3.97 -27.45
C SER A 272 28.08 3.38 -28.07
N LEU A 273 27.96 2.18 -28.62
CA LEU A 273 28.89 1.63 -29.60
C LEU A 273 28.10 1.47 -30.90
N ASN A 274 28.58 2.15 -31.93
CA ASN A 274 28.04 2.08 -33.29
C ASN A 274 28.33 0.72 -33.93
N GLU A 275 27.37 0.32 -34.76
CA GLU A 275 27.51 -0.22 -36.13
C GLU A 275 28.89 -0.80 -36.52
N ASP A 276 28.92 -2.09 -36.85
CA ASP A 276 29.19 -2.55 -38.22
C ASP A 276 29.12 -4.08 -38.34
N TYR A 277 28.71 -4.53 -39.54
CA TYR A 277 28.73 -5.87 -40.14
C TYR A 277 27.41 -6.68 -40.22
N LEU A 278 26.82 -6.55 -41.43
CA LEU A 278 26.06 -7.51 -42.26
C LEU A 278 24.64 -7.92 -41.83
#